data_AF-A0A6G2K003-F1
#
_entry.id   AF-A0A6G2K003-F1
#
_cell.length_a   1.000
_cell.length_b   1.000
_cell.length_c   1.000
_cell.angle_alpha   90.00
_cell.angle_beta   90.00
_cell.angle_gamma   90.00
#
_symmetry.space_group_name_H-M   'P 1'
#
loop_
_entity.id
_entity.type
_entity.pdbx_description
1 polymer ?
#
loop_
_entity_poly.entity_id
_entity_poly.type
_entity_poly.pdbx_seq_one_letter_code
_entity_poly.pdbx_strand_id
1 'polypeptide(L)'
;MVPARTPLTERLAPRPGTRLASSRTLRLATVQTPGGDEAGAHGAASGPARPALGPEEVSGREFSVVRKGYDRGEVRAFLEEVASDLAAASALVSELERLAARAAVGAGEASWALVEAVAAEAWRDEVLADLDRRRRELNGEVVRLRAGRDRLRDDLAEAAGDLAEQLRRLDGSLQAARSAGDLAEQRVRAEAPPSAEEQRAELEAARLAGFVPLGAPVADADPDQAAGAAAAEVGGDLAEDPGTVELFARLRAERSG
;
A
#
# COMPACT_ATOMS: atom_id res chain seq x y z
N MET A 1 -45.30 19.24 1.94
CA MET A 1 -44.52 20.09 2.86
C MET A 1 -43.10 19.56 2.90
N VAL A 2 -42.18 20.26 2.23
CA VAL A 2 -40.77 19.87 2.10
C VAL A 2 -39.94 20.90 2.90
N PRO A 3 -39.13 20.50 3.89
CA PRO A 3 -38.30 21.47 4.60
C PRO A 3 -37.13 21.91 3.70
N ALA A 4 -36.96 23.23 3.62
CA ALA A 4 -35.93 23.91 2.87
C ALA A 4 -34.53 23.54 3.39
N ARG A 5 -33.65 23.13 2.47
CA ARG A 5 -32.21 22.93 2.72
C ARG A 5 -31.52 24.29 2.71
N THR A 6 -31.01 24.70 3.87
CA THR A 6 -30.10 25.85 4.01
C THR A 6 -28.71 25.47 3.49
N PRO A 7 -28.09 26.25 2.58
CA PRO A 7 -26.70 26.01 2.18
C PRO A 7 -25.74 26.66 3.18
N LEU A 8 -25.07 25.83 3.98
CA LEU A 8 -23.92 26.20 4.80
C LEU A 8 -22.68 26.33 3.89
N THR A 9 -22.59 27.45 3.18
CA THR A 9 -21.38 27.85 2.44
C THR A 9 -20.44 28.61 3.37
N GLU A 10 -19.88 27.92 4.36
CA GLU A 10 -18.79 28.46 5.16
C GLU A 10 -17.46 28.11 4.49
N ARG A 11 -17.02 29.02 3.61
CA ARG A 11 -15.70 29.04 2.99
C ARG A 11 -14.64 29.18 4.08
N LEU A 12 -14.14 28.07 4.58
CA LEU A 12 -12.91 28.04 5.38
C LEU A 12 -11.71 28.22 4.42
N ALA A 13 -11.26 29.46 4.27
CA ALA A 13 -10.03 29.76 3.58
C ALA A 13 -8.83 29.15 4.33
N PRO A 14 -7.89 28.47 3.65
CA PRO A 14 -6.68 27.97 4.30
C PRO A 14 -5.79 29.15 4.70
N ARG A 15 -5.51 29.28 6.00
CA ARG A 15 -4.51 30.23 6.51
C ARG A 15 -3.12 29.85 5.97
N PRO A 16 -2.44 30.71 5.21
CA PRO A 16 -1.07 30.45 4.78
C PRO A 16 -0.11 30.78 5.93
N GLY A 17 0.78 29.83 6.21
CA GLY A 17 2.12 30.15 6.73
C GLY A 17 2.24 30.45 8.22
N THR A 18 2.37 29.39 9.02
CA THR A 18 3.29 29.41 10.16
C THR A 18 4.23 28.22 10.05
N ARG A 19 5.24 28.37 9.19
CA ARG A 19 6.48 27.60 9.30
C ARG A 19 7.23 28.13 10.52
N LEU A 20 6.90 27.62 11.70
CA LEU A 20 7.84 27.66 12.82
C LEU A 20 8.68 26.39 12.73
N ALA A 21 9.72 26.48 11.90
CA ALA A 21 10.91 25.66 12.03
C ALA A 21 11.52 25.98 13.41
N SER A 22 11.08 25.24 14.43
CA SER A 22 11.78 25.19 15.70
C SER A 22 12.35 23.78 15.80
N SER A 23 13.39 23.54 15.00
CA SER A 23 14.35 22.46 15.22
C SER A 23 15.06 22.73 16.54
N ARG A 24 14.37 22.47 17.64
CA ARG A 24 14.97 22.41 18.96
C ARG A 24 15.64 21.06 19.02
N THR A 25 16.83 21.00 18.43
CA THR A 25 17.80 19.95 18.65
C THR A 25 18.09 19.96 20.15
N LEU A 26 17.31 19.21 20.92
CA LEU A 26 17.68 18.84 22.27
C LEU A 26 18.94 17.99 22.11
N ARG A 27 20.09 18.66 22.11
CA ARG A 27 21.36 18.04 22.45
C ARG A 27 21.10 17.39 23.79
N LEU A 28 20.93 16.07 23.81
CA LEU A 28 21.19 15.27 24.99
C LEU A 28 22.59 15.73 25.43
N ALA A 29 22.61 16.53 26.49
CA ALA A 29 23.80 16.66 27.30
C ALA A 29 24.04 15.24 27.81
N THR A 30 24.89 14.51 27.10
CA THR A 30 25.57 13.35 27.64
C THR A 30 26.13 13.83 28.96
N VAL A 31 25.52 13.39 30.06
CA VAL A 31 26.10 13.54 31.39
C VAL A 31 27.47 12.88 31.26
N GLN A 32 28.46 13.74 31.16
CA GLN A 32 29.86 13.40 31.15
C GLN A 32 30.11 12.88 32.55
N THR A 33 29.98 11.56 32.73
CA THR A 33 30.45 10.86 33.91
C THR A 33 31.95 11.13 33.97
N PRO A 34 32.45 11.91 34.95
CA PRO A 34 33.87 12.10 35.08
C PRO A 34 34.47 10.73 35.39
N GLY A 35 35.26 10.22 34.44
CA GLY A 35 36.25 9.19 34.71
C GLY A 35 37.26 9.76 35.68
N GLY A 36 37.07 9.45 36.96
CA GLY A 36 38.02 9.67 38.03
C GLY A 36 38.43 8.32 38.58
N ASP A 37 39.43 7.71 37.94
CA ASP A 37 40.35 6.81 38.63
C ASP A 37 41.05 7.64 39.70
N GLU A 38 40.58 7.61 40.95
CA GLU A 38 41.47 7.79 42.10
C GLU A 38 41.08 6.83 43.22
N ALA A 39 42.03 5.93 43.47
CA ALA A 39 42.22 5.18 44.68
C ALA A 39 42.01 6.05 45.94
N GLY A 40 40.83 5.92 46.54
CA GLY A 40 40.44 6.63 47.76
C GLY A 40 39.46 5.80 48.58
N ALA A 41 39.80 4.54 48.82
CA ALA A 41 38.98 3.57 49.55
C ALA A 41 38.93 3.85 51.07
N HIS A 42 38.62 5.08 51.52
CA HIS A 42 38.38 5.40 52.93
C HIS A 42 37.28 6.46 53.07
N GLY A 43 36.09 6.13 52.56
CA GLY A 43 34.89 6.91 52.76
C GLY A 43 33.70 5.97 52.92
N ALA A 44 33.82 4.97 53.81
CA ALA A 44 32.66 4.26 54.31
C ALA A 44 31.76 5.34 54.91
N ALA A 45 30.72 5.71 54.16
CA ALA A 45 29.67 6.59 54.62
C ALA A 45 29.30 6.12 56.02
N SER A 46 29.62 6.96 57.01
CA SER A 46 29.18 6.78 58.38
C SER A 46 27.66 6.78 58.30
N GLY A 47 27.06 5.59 58.18
CA GLY A 47 25.64 5.41 58.38
C GLY A 47 25.29 6.04 59.73
N PRO A 48 24.05 6.53 59.93
CA PRO A 48 23.67 7.22 61.15
C PRO A 48 24.16 6.39 62.33
N ALA A 49 25.17 6.92 63.04
CA ALA A 49 25.87 6.17 64.05
C ALA A 49 24.83 5.77 65.09
N ARG A 50 24.54 4.46 65.18
CA ARG A 50 23.62 3.97 66.21
C ARG A 50 24.07 4.58 67.54
N PRO A 51 23.17 5.22 68.30
CA PRO A 51 23.55 5.79 69.58
C PRO A 51 24.24 4.70 70.39
N ALA A 52 25.44 5.00 70.87
CA ALA A 52 26.37 4.01 71.43
C ALA A 52 25.86 3.36 72.73
N LEU A 53 24.77 3.86 73.30
CA LEU A 53 24.11 3.37 74.51
C LEU A 53 22.59 3.37 74.28
N GLY A 54 21.93 2.26 74.59
CA GLY A 54 20.47 2.18 74.57
C GLY A 54 19.84 2.74 75.86
N PRO A 55 18.53 3.06 75.87
CA PRO A 55 17.85 3.57 77.07
C PRO A 55 17.98 2.60 78.27
N GLU A 56 17.90 1.30 78.02
CA GLU A 56 18.11 0.25 79.06
C GLU A 56 19.56 0.19 79.57
N GLU A 57 20.53 0.54 78.73
CA GLU A 57 21.93 0.57 79.12
C GLU A 57 22.27 1.80 79.98
N VAL A 58 21.55 2.91 79.75
CA VAL A 58 21.68 4.13 80.55
C VAL A 58 21.05 3.95 81.93
N SER A 59 19.85 3.35 82.02
CA SER A 59 19.16 3.11 83.30
C SER A 59 19.85 2.05 84.16
N GLY A 60 20.44 1.01 83.54
CA GLY A 60 21.15 -0.07 84.22
C GLY A 60 22.63 0.21 84.54
N ARG A 61 23.14 1.41 84.25
CA ARG A 61 24.57 1.74 84.41
C ARG A 61 24.94 1.87 85.89
N GLU A 62 25.88 1.05 86.35
CA GLU A 62 26.42 1.15 87.71
C GLU A 62 27.67 2.02 87.77
N PHE A 63 27.77 2.86 88.80
CA PHE A 63 28.92 3.74 89.05
C PHE A 63 29.59 3.39 90.37
N SER A 64 30.93 3.48 90.42
CA SER A 64 31.69 3.29 91.64
C SER A 64 31.49 4.44 92.63
N VAL A 65 31.59 4.14 93.93
CA VAL A 65 31.20 5.05 95.01
C VAL A 65 32.44 5.66 95.65
N VAL A 66 32.50 6.99 95.69
CA VAL A 66 33.61 7.76 96.26
C VAL A 66 33.15 8.64 97.43
N ARG A 67 34.07 8.92 98.38
CA ARG A 67 33.78 9.55 99.69
C ARG A 67 33.18 10.98 99.61
N LYS A 68 33.29 11.64 98.45
CA LYS A 68 32.65 12.92 98.10
C LYS A 68 32.10 12.82 96.67
N GLY A 69 31.02 12.07 96.49
CA GLY A 69 30.35 11.90 95.19
C GLY A 69 29.00 12.61 95.13
N TYR A 70 28.34 12.52 93.97
CA TYR A 70 26.94 12.92 93.78
C TYR A 70 25.99 12.01 94.58
N ASP A 71 24.82 12.53 94.94
CA ASP A 71 23.78 11.73 95.58
C ASP A 71 23.27 10.62 94.63
N ARG A 72 23.15 9.41 95.15
CA ARG A 72 22.77 8.25 94.31
C ARG A 72 21.31 8.32 93.87
N GLY A 73 20.43 8.86 94.69
CA GLY A 73 19.02 9.00 94.37
C GLY A 73 18.82 9.99 93.23
N GLU A 74 19.47 11.15 93.33
CA GLU A 74 19.45 12.19 92.30
C GLU A 74 20.04 11.70 90.96
N VAL A 75 21.20 11.05 90.98
CA VAL A 75 21.81 10.48 89.76
C VAL A 75 20.90 9.43 89.12
N ARG A 76 20.27 8.56 89.91
CA ARG A 76 19.34 7.55 89.37
C ARG A 76 18.11 8.20 88.72
N ALA A 77 17.48 9.15 89.40
CA ALA A 77 16.32 9.86 88.87
C ALA A 77 16.65 10.58 87.54
N PHE A 78 17.82 11.21 87.48
CA PHE A 78 18.30 11.83 86.24
C PHE A 78 18.55 10.80 85.12
N LEU A 79 19.15 9.65 85.42
CA LEU A 79 19.38 8.60 84.41
C LEU A 79 18.06 7.96 83.93
N GLU A 80 17.05 7.86 84.79
CA GLU A 80 15.69 7.42 84.41
C GLU A 80 15.02 8.43 83.47
N GLU A 81 15.15 9.74 83.74
CA GLU A 81 14.66 10.80 82.86
C GLU A 81 15.37 10.77 81.49
N VAL A 82 16.71 10.69 81.48
CA VAL A 82 17.50 10.58 80.24
C VAL A 82 17.16 9.31 79.47
N ALA A 83 16.95 8.17 80.15
CA ALA A 83 16.52 6.93 79.49
C ALA A 83 15.13 7.07 78.86
N SER A 84 14.20 7.75 79.53
CA SER A 84 12.86 8.06 78.99
C SER A 84 12.95 8.95 77.74
N ASP A 85 13.74 10.02 77.79
CA ASP A 85 13.94 10.93 76.64
C ASP A 85 14.61 10.20 75.47
N LEU A 86 15.60 9.36 75.74
CA LEU A 86 16.26 8.56 74.72
C LEU A 86 15.30 7.53 74.09
N ALA A 87 14.43 6.92 74.89
CA ALA A 87 13.40 6.03 74.39
C ALA A 87 12.42 6.78 73.47
N ALA A 88 11.94 7.96 73.88
CA ALA A 88 11.05 8.79 73.07
C ALA A 88 11.72 9.24 71.74
N ALA A 89 12.98 9.69 71.81
CA ALA A 89 13.74 10.07 70.63
C ALA A 89 13.96 8.90 69.66
N SER A 90 14.30 7.70 70.17
CA SER A 90 14.50 6.51 69.33
C SER A 90 13.20 6.02 68.67
N ALA A 91 12.06 6.15 69.36
CA ALA A 91 10.74 5.87 68.78
C ALA A 91 10.40 6.85 67.64
N LEU A 92 10.67 8.15 67.83
CA LEU A 92 10.46 9.16 66.80
C LEU A 92 11.35 8.91 65.57
N VAL A 93 12.64 8.60 65.77
CA VAL A 93 13.55 8.24 64.67
C VAL A 93 13.05 7.01 63.93
N SER A 94 12.63 5.97 64.64
CA SER A 94 12.08 4.75 64.02
C SER A 94 10.83 5.04 63.18
N GLU A 95 9.95 5.94 63.63
CA GLU A 95 8.76 6.34 62.85
C GLU A 95 9.14 7.17 61.63
N LEU A 96 10.08 8.11 61.76
CA LEU A 96 10.58 8.89 60.63
C LEU A 96 11.26 7.99 59.58
N GLU A 97 12.04 6.99 60.01
CA GLU A 97 12.65 6.00 59.11
C GLU A 97 11.58 5.18 58.38
N ARG A 98 10.51 4.76 59.07
CA ARG A 98 9.37 4.07 58.42
C ARG A 98 8.62 4.96 57.44
N LEU A 99 8.44 6.25 57.76
CA LEU A 99 7.82 7.22 56.86
C LEU A 99 8.70 7.47 55.62
N ALA A 100 10.01 7.62 55.81
CA ALA A 100 10.97 7.78 54.72
C ALA A 100 11.03 6.54 53.82
N ALA A 101 11.05 5.33 54.40
CA ALA A 101 11.01 4.07 53.64
C ALA A 101 9.73 3.95 52.80
N ARG A 102 8.55 4.29 53.37
CA ARG A 102 7.29 4.32 52.63
C ARG A 102 7.30 5.34 51.49
N ALA A 103 7.83 6.54 51.74
CA ALA A 103 7.94 7.58 50.70
C ALA A 103 8.89 7.17 49.57
N ALA A 104 10.01 6.50 49.89
CA ALA A 104 10.97 6.00 48.91
C ALA A 104 10.37 4.92 48.00
N VAL A 105 9.58 3.99 48.55
CA VAL A 105 8.85 2.98 47.75
C VAL A 105 7.85 3.64 46.81
N GLY A 106 7.04 4.57 47.32
CA GLY A 106 6.07 5.31 46.48
C GLY A 106 6.72 6.16 45.39
N ALA A 107 7.88 6.77 45.68
CA ALA A 107 8.66 7.50 44.68
C ALA A 107 9.24 6.56 43.59
N GLY A 108 9.65 5.35 43.98
CA GLY A 108 10.10 4.32 43.04
C GLY A 108 8.99 3.87 42.08
N GLU A 109 7.80 3.60 42.60
CA GLU A 109 6.62 3.22 41.81
C GLU A 109 6.20 4.35 40.84
N ALA A 110 6.16 5.59 41.33
CA ALA A 110 5.84 6.75 40.50
C ALA A 110 6.89 6.98 39.39
N SER A 111 8.18 6.80 39.72
CA SER A 111 9.28 6.88 38.75
C SER A 111 9.15 5.80 37.67
N TRP A 112 8.88 4.56 38.07
CA TRP A 112 8.69 3.46 37.13
C TRP A 112 7.47 3.68 36.21
N ALA A 113 6.34 4.14 36.75
CA ALA A 113 5.15 4.46 35.98
C ALA A 113 5.39 5.58 34.95
N LEU A 114 6.20 6.60 35.30
CA LEU A 114 6.61 7.64 34.35
C LEU A 114 7.47 7.07 33.22
N VAL A 115 8.42 6.18 33.54
CA VAL A 115 9.24 5.50 32.51
C VAL A 115 8.37 4.66 31.58
N GLU A 116 7.40 3.92 32.12
CA GLU A 116 6.46 3.13 31.32
C GLU A 116 5.59 4.02 30.42
N ALA A 117 5.06 5.13 30.94
CA ALA A 117 4.27 6.09 30.16
C ALA A 117 5.07 6.70 29.01
N VAL A 118 6.32 7.11 29.26
CA VAL A 118 7.22 7.65 28.22
C VAL A 118 7.55 6.58 27.17
N ALA A 119 7.77 5.33 27.59
CA ALA A 119 8.01 4.22 26.68
C ALA A 119 6.78 3.91 25.80
N ALA A 120 5.57 3.97 26.37
CA ALA A 120 4.32 3.79 25.64
C ALA A 120 4.07 4.91 24.62
N GLU A 121 4.40 6.15 24.96
CA GLU A 121 4.34 7.29 24.04
C GLU A 121 5.35 7.14 22.89
N ALA A 122 6.59 6.76 23.20
CA ALA A 122 7.63 6.52 22.19
C ALA A 122 7.23 5.40 21.20
N TRP A 123 6.66 4.30 21.73
CA TRP A 123 6.16 3.22 20.89
C TRP A 123 4.98 3.65 20.01
N ARG A 124 4.06 4.47 20.54
CA ARG A 124 2.95 5.03 19.76
C ARG A 124 3.47 5.90 18.60
N ASP A 125 4.44 6.76 18.86
CA ASP A 125 5.04 7.62 17.84
C ASP A 125 5.74 6.82 16.75
N GLU A 126 6.44 5.75 17.12
CA GLU A 126 7.07 4.82 16.17
C GLU A 126 6.04 4.15 15.26
N VAL A 127 4.94 3.63 15.84
CA VAL A 127 3.85 3.01 15.07
C VAL A 127 3.20 4.02 14.12
N LEU A 128 2.95 5.25 14.58
CA LEU A 128 2.38 6.30 13.73
C LEU A 128 3.33 6.67 12.58
N ALA A 129 4.63 6.74 12.84
CA ALA A 129 5.64 7.00 11.80
C ALA A 129 5.71 5.86 10.77
N ASP A 130 5.58 4.61 11.19
CA ASP A 130 5.52 3.44 10.29
C ASP A 130 4.25 3.46 9.42
N LEU A 131 3.08 3.71 10.02
CA LEU A 131 1.82 3.84 9.27
C LEU A 131 1.88 4.97 8.24
N ASP A 132 2.50 6.10 8.59
CA ASP A 132 2.71 7.21 7.66
C ASP A 132 3.62 6.84 6.49
N ARG A 133 4.66 6.04 6.74
CA ARG A 133 5.55 5.52 5.70
C ARG A 133 4.79 4.60 4.75
N ARG A 134 4.07 3.59 5.28
CA ARG A 134 3.24 2.67 4.49
C ARG A 134 2.18 3.39 3.66
N ARG A 135 1.55 4.43 4.24
CA ARG A 135 0.59 5.28 3.52
C ARG A 135 1.23 5.96 2.31
N ARG A 136 2.46 6.49 2.45
CA ARG A 136 3.17 7.13 1.33
C ARG A 136 3.54 6.13 0.24
N GLU A 137 3.98 4.92 0.63
CA GLU A 137 4.30 3.84 -0.30
C GLU A 137 3.08 3.41 -1.13
N LEU A 138 1.95 3.12 -0.46
CA LEU A 138 0.70 2.75 -1.13
C LEU A 138 0.18 3.87 -2.05
N ASN A 139 0.28 5.13 -1.62
CA ASN A 139 -0.07 6.26 -2.49
C ASN A 139 0.84 6.33 -3.73
N GLY A 140 2.13 6.03 -3.58
CA GLY A 140 3.07 5.91 -4.70
C GLY A 140 2.68 4.79 -5.68
N GLU A 141 2.24 3.65 -5.18
CA GLU A 141 1.70 2.56 -5.99
C GLU A 141 0.43 2.94 -6.75
N VAL A 142 -0.52 3.61 -6.08
CA VAL A 142 -1.75 4.09 -6.73
C VAL A 142 -1.43 5.06 -7.87
N VAL A 143 -0.47 5.97 -7.67
CA VAL A 143 -0.03 6.90 -8.72
C VAL A 143 0.59 6.14 -9.90
N ARG A 144 1.46 5.15 -9.64
CA ARG A 144 2.05 4.30 -10.69
C ARG A 144 1.00 3.51 -11.45
N LEU A 145 0.03 2.89 -10.77
CA LEU A 145 -1.05 2.12 -11.38
C LEU A 145 -1.96 3.02 -12.23
N ARG A 146 -2.27 4.23 -11.77
CA ARG A 146 -3.04 5.20 -12.57
C ARG A 146 -2.29 5.59 -13.84
N ALA A 147 -1.00 5.93 -13.72
CA ALA A 147 -0.17 6.23 -14.88
C ALA A 147 -0.09 5.04 -15.85
N GLY A 148 0.04 3.81 -15.35
CA GLY A 148 0.01 2.60 -16.17
C GLY A 148 -1.32 2.39 -16.89
N ARG A 149 -2.44 2.56 -16.19
CA ARG A 149 -3.79 2.49 -16.77
C ARG A 149 -4.00 3.56 -17.84
N ASP A 150 -3.54 4.77 -17.59
CA ASP A 150 -3.73 5.88 -18.53
C ASP A 150 -2.90 5.64 -19.81
N ARG A 151 -1.65 5.14 -19.70
CA ARG A 151 -0.87 4.66 -20.86
C ARG A 151 -1.58 3.55 -21.65
N LEU A 152 -2.09 2.53 -20.96
CA LEU A 152 -2.84 1.44 -21.62
C LEU A 152 -4.07 1.95 -22.38
N ARG A 153 -4.72 3.01 -21.88
CA ARG A 153 -5.85 3.63 -22.58
C ARG A 153 -5.41 4.38 -23.82
N ASP A 154 -4.29 5.08 -23.74
CA ASP A 154 -3.71 5.79 -24.89
C ASP A 154 -3.30 4.77 -25.97
N ASP A 155 -2.60 3.69 -25.58
CA ASP A 155 -2.19 2.60 -26.50
C ASP A 155 -3.41 1.94 -27.18
N LEU A 156 -4.48 1.68 -26.42
CA LEU A 156 -5.72 1.12 -26.97
C LEU A 156 -6.43 2.10 -27.91
N ALA A 157 -6.39 3.40 -27.62
CA ALA A 157 -6.97 4.43 -28.48
C ALA A 157 -6.19 4.56 -29.80
N GLU A 158 -4.86 4.47 -29.75
CA GLU A 158 -3.99 4.43 -30.94
C GLU A 158 -4.30 3.21 -31.80
N ALA A 159 -4.30 2.00 -31.21
CA ALA A 159 -4.63 0.77 -31.93
C ALA A 159 -6.04 0.78 -32.55
N ALA A 160 -7.02 1.36 -31.86
CA ALA A 160 -8.36 1.54 -32.41
C ALA A 160 -8.38 2.52 -33.59
N GLY A 161 -7.57 3.58 -33.53
CA GLY A 161 -7.38 4.54 -34.62
C GLY A 161 -6.79 3.87 -35.86
N ASP A 162 -5.73 3.07 -35.68
CA ASP A 162 -5.06 2.32 -36.74
C ASP A 162 -6.01 1.32 -37.42
N LEU A 163 -6.76 0.55 -36.63
CA LEU A 163 -7.76 -0.38 -37.15
C LEU A 163 -8.84 0.34 -37.94
N ALA A 164 -9.33 1.49 -37.45
CA ALA A 164 -10.31 2.29 -38.17
C ALA A 164 -9.75 2.86 -39.49
N GLU A 165 -8.46 3.21 -39.54
CA GLU A 165 -7.79 3.63 -40.77
C GLU A 165 -7.64 2.46 -41.76
N GLN A 166 -7.24 1.28 -41.29
CA GLN A 166 -7.14 0.08 -42.11
C GLN A 166 -8.50 -0.29 -42.72
N LEU A 167 -9.58 -0.23 -41.93
CA LEU A 167 -10.94 -0.46 -42.42
C LEU A 167 -11.32 0.55 -43.50
N ARG A 168 -11.08 1.86 -43.29
CA ARG A 168 -11.32 2.89 -44.31
C ARG A 168 -10.52 2.63 -45.60
N ARG A 169 -9.26 2.18 -45.47
CA ARG A 169 -8.41 1.84 -46.62
C ARG A 169 -8.95 0.62 -47.38
N LEU A 170 -9.40 -0.40 -46.67
CA LEU A 170 -10.02 -1.60 -47.25
C LEU A 170 -11.33 -1.24 -47.98
N ASP A 171 -12.21 -0.47 -47.35
CA ASP A 171 -13.45 0.02 -47.96
C ASP A 171 -13.17 0.81 -49.24
N GLY A 172 -12.18 1.71 -49.21
CA GLY A 172 -11.74 2.44 -50.39
C GLY A 172 -11.23 1.52 -51.51
N SER A 173 -10.45 0.49 -51.16
CA SER A 173 -9.95 -0.48 -52.14
C SER A 173 -11.06 -1.35 -52.74
N LEU A 174 -12.05 -1.75 -51.94
CA LEU A 174 -13.21 -2.50 -52.38
C LEU A 174 -14.09 -1.67 -53.31
N GLN A 175 -14.33 -0.40 -52.98
CA GLN A 175 -15.09 0.50 -53.84
C GLN A 175 -14.38 0.75 -55.18
N ALA A 176 -13.06 0.94 -55.16
CA ALA A 176 -12.26 1.08 -56.36
C ALA A 176 -12.34 -0.18 -57.23
N ALA A 177 -12.17 -1.37 -56.64
CA ALA A 177 -12.28 -2.64 -57.34
C ALA A 177 -13.66 -2.84 -57.97
N ARG A 178 -14.75 -2.50 -57.25
CA ARG A 178 -16.12 -2.54 -57.78
C ARG A 178 -16.29 -1.62 -58.99
N SER A 179 -15.87 -0.36 -58.88
CA SER A 179 -15.97 0.59 -59.99
C SER A 179 -15.14 0.16 -61.22
N ALA A 180 -13.99 -0.46 -61.01
CA ALA A 180 -13.16 -1.00 -62.08
C ALA A 180 -13.83 -2.21 -62.74
N GLY A 181 -14.47 -3.08 -61.96
CA GLY A 181 -15.29 -4.19 -62.44
C GLY A 181 -16.45 -3.70 -63.30
N ASP A 182 -17.23 -2.73 -62.82
CA ASP A 182 -18.38 -2.16 -63.54
C ASP A 182 -17.94 -1.52 -64.88
N LEU A 183 -16.82 -0.81 -64.89
CA LEU A 183 -16.25 -0.23 -66.11
C LEU A 183 -15.76 -1.32 -67.08
N ALA A 184 -15.15 -2.39 -66.59
CA ALA A 184 -14.73 -3.52 -67.41
C ALA A 184 -15.95 -4.22 -68.04
N GLU A 185 -17.02 -4.44 -67.26
CA GLU A 185 -18.28 -5.00 -67.75
C GLU A 185 -18.89 -4.10 -68.83
N GLN A 186 -18.95 -2.78 -68.60
CA GLN A 186 -19.46 -1.83 -69.59
C GLN A 186 -18.64 -1.84 -70.88
N ARG A 187 -17.32 -1.98 -70.79
CA ARG A 187 -16.45 -2.11 -71.98
C ARG A 187 -16.77 -3.37 -72.76
N VAL A 188 -16.83 -4.52 -72.10
CA VAL A 188 -17.17 -5.81 -72.74
C VAL A 188 -18.56 -5.75 -73.37
N ARG A 189 -19.51 -5.05 -72.73
CA ARG A 189 -20.88 -4.89 -73.25
C ARG A 189 -20.97 -3.91 -74.42
N ALA A 190 -20.13 -2.88 -74.45
CA ALA A 190 -20.08 -1.88 -75.51
C ALA A 190 -19.25 -2.34 -76.72
N GLU A 191 -18.31 -3.27 -76.51
CA GLU A 191 -17.60 -3.95 -77.57
C GLU A 191 -18.63 -4.68 -78.44
N ALA A 192 -18.66 -4.32 -79.74
CA ALA A 192 -19.62 -4.91 -80.65
C ALA A 192 -19.41 -6.43 -80.65
N PRO A 193 -20.49 -7.23 -80.61
CA PRO A 193 -20.34 -8.67 -80.70
C PRO A 193 -19.50 -8.98 -81.95
N PRO A 194 -18.46 -9.82 -81.83
CA PRO A 194 -17.56 -10.09 -82.94
C PRO A 194 -18.38 -10.52 -84.15
N SER A 195 -18.06 -9.98 -85.32
CA SER A 195 -18.79 -10.31 -86.54
C SER A 195 -18.73 -11.81 -86.79
N ALA A 196 -19.71 -12.36 -87.50
CA ALA A 196 -19.76 -13.81 -87.77
C ALA A 196 -18.49 -14.32 -88.50
N GLU A 197 -17.81 -13.46 -89.27
CA GLU A 197 -16.53 -13.78 -89.90
C GLU A 197 -15.38 -13.81 -88.89
N GLU A 198 -15.32 -12.84 -87.98
CA GLU A 198 -14.32 -12.81 -86.90
C GLU A 198 -14.49 -14.01 -85.95
N GLN A 199 -15.72 -14.35 -85.57
CA GLN A 199 -16.00 -15.54 -84.75
C GLN A 199 -15.55 -16.84 -85.44
N ARG A 200 -15.76 -16.97 -86.76
CA ARG A 200 -15.28 -18.13 -87.53
C ARG A 200 -13.76 -18.17 -87.58
N ALA A 201 -13.11 -17.03 -87.83
CA ALA A 201 -11.65 -16.92 -87.85
C ALA A 201 -11.04 -17.26 -86.47
N GLU A 202 -11.68 -16.83 -85.38
CA GLU A 202 -11.25 -17.13 -84.02
C GLU A 202 -11.43 -18.62 -83.66
N LEU A 203 -12.54 -19.24 -84.06
CA LEU A 203 -12.75 -20.69 -83.91
C LEU A 203 -11.76 -21.52 -84.73
N GLU A 204 -11.42 -21.08 -85.93
CA GLU A 204 -10.38 -21.72 -86.75
C GLU A 204 -8.99 -21.57 -86.10
N ALA A 205 -8.66 -20.39 -85.58
CA ALA A 205 -7.42 -20.16 -84.85
C ALA A 205 -7.34 -21.03 -83.57
N ALA A 206 -8.43 -21.13 -82.81
CA ALA A 206 -8.51 -21.98 -81.63
C ALA A 206 -8.39 -23.48 -81.97
N ARG A 207 -8.94 -23.91 -83.11
CA ARG A 207 -8.72 -25.27 -83.65
C ARG A 207 -7.26 -25.51 -84.01
N LEU A 208 -6.63 -24.57 -84.71
CA LEU A 208 -5.22 -24.66 -85.09
C LEU A 208 -4.29 -24.69 -83.87
N ALA A 209 -4.62 -23.94 -82.82
CA ALA A 209 -3.89 -23.94 -81.55
C ALA A 209 -4.21 -25.15 -80.65
N GLY A 210 -5.16 -26.01 -81.03
CA GLY A 210 -5.50 -27.23 -80.29
C GLY A 210 -6.41 -27.04 -79.08
N PHE A 211 -7.02 -25.86 -78.91
CA PHE A 211 -7.97 -25.60 -77.83
C PHE A 211 -9.36 -26.22 -78.08
N VAL A 212 -9.68 -26.54 -79.35
CA VAL A 212 -10.93 -27.22 -79.72
C VAL A 212 -10.60 -28.60 -80.30
N PRO A 213 -11.00 -29.71 -79.66
CA PRO A 213 -10.73 -31.04 -80.16
C PRO A 213 -11.39 -31.25 -81.53
N LEU A 214 -10.58 -31.67 -82.50
CA LEU A 214 -11.02 -32.04 -83.85
C LEU A 214 -11.96 -33.25 -83.75
N GLY A 215 -13.27 -33.02 -83.91
CA GLY A 215 -14.28 -34.07 -83.95
C GLY A 215 -15.28 -34.08 -82.79
N ALA A 216 -15.27 -33.08 -81.90
CA ALA A 216 -16.41 -32.90 -81.00
C ALA A 216 -17.67 -32.61 -81.84
N PRO A 217 -18.70 -33.48 -81.81
CA PRO A 217 -19.94 -33.21 -82.52
C PRO A 217 -20.51 -31.90 -81.96
N VAL A 218 -20.90 -30.99 -82.86
CA VAL A 218 -21.73 -29.84 -82.49
C VAL A 218 -23.07 -30.46 -82.08
N ALA A 219 -23.20 -30.77 -80.79
CA ALA A 219 -24.48 -31.17 -80.26
C ALA A 219 -25.40 -29.97 -80.49
N ASP A 220 -26.46 -30.16 -81.29
CA ASP A 220 -27.62 -29.27 -81.33
C ASP A 220 -28.27 -29.33 -79.94
N ALA A 221 -27.61 -28.68 -78.97
CA ALA A 221 -28.05 -28.63 -77.60
C ALA A 221 -29.20 -27.64 -77.55
N ASP A 222 -30.40 -28.19 -77.43
CA ASP A 222 -31.65 -27.47 -77.21
C ASP A 222 -31.45 -26.45 -76.07
N PRO A 223 -31.54 -25.13 -76.33
CA PRO A 223 -31.16 -24.09 -75.37
C PRO A 223 -31.93 -24.16 -74.04
N ASP A 224 -33.06 -24.86 -73.99
CA ASP A 224 -33.87 -25.05 -72.79
C ASP A 224 -33.30 -26.07 -71.78
N GLN A 225 -32.37 -26.97 -72.16
CA GLN A 225 -31.78 -27.95 -71.22
C GLN A 225 -30.56 -27.43 -70.43
N ALA A 226 -29.88 -26.39 -70.90
CA ALA A 226 -28.64 -25.91 -70.28
C ALA A 226 -28.87 -25.05 -69.02
N ALA A 227 -30.06 -24.43 -68.86
CA ALA A 227 -30.34 -23.55 -67.72
C ALA A 227 -30.57 -24.30 -66.38
N GLY A 228 -30.83 -25.61 -66.41
CA GLY A 228 -31.17 -26.38 -65.20
C GLY A 228 -29.97 -26.95 -64.42
N ALA A 229 -28.80 -27.13 -65.05
CA ALA A 229 -27.68 -27.86 -64.44
C ALA A 229 -26.74 -26.98 -63.60
N ALA A 230 -26.67 -25.68 -63.84
CA ALA A 230 -25.69 -24.79 -63.19
C ALA A 230 -26.08 -24.33 -61.76
N ALA A 231 -27.33 -24.53 -61.33
CA ALA A 231 -27.81 -24.09 -60.02
C ALA A 231 -27.51 -25.08 -58.87
N ALA A 232 -27.02 -26.29 -59.16
CA ALA A 232 -26.92 -27.37 -58.17
C ALA A 232 -25.56 -27.49 -57.45
N GLU A 233 -24.48 -26.88 -57.94
CA GLU A 233 -23.12 -27.15 -57.41
C GLU A 233 -22.50 -26.07 -56.51
N VAL A 234 -23.17 -24.94 -56.25
CA VAL A 234 -22.62 -23.87 -55.36
C VAL A 234 -23.05 -24.05 -53.88
N GLY A 235 -23.48 -25.25 -53.51
CA GLY A 235 -23.83 -25.64 -52.13
C GLY A 235 -22.66 -26.26 -51.34
N GLY A 236 -21.41 -25.99 -51.73
CA GLY A 236 -20.21 -26.57 -51.12
C GLY A 236 -19.80 -25.89 -49.82
N ASP A 237 -20.08 -26.56 -48.70
CA ASP A 237 -19.05 -26.94 -47.72
C ASP A 237 -18.33 -25.81 -46.95
N LEU A 238 -19.06 -24.82 -46.44
CA LEU A 238 -18.56 -23.87 -45.43
C LEU A 238 -19.14 -24.12 -44.02
N ALA A 239 -19.82 -25.25 -43.80
CA ALA A 239 -20.62 -25.47 -42.60
C ALA A 239 -19.88 -26.13 -41.43
N GLU A 240 -18.69 -26.72 -41.60
CA GLU A 240 -18.11 -27.55 -40.53
C GLU A 240 -16.60 -27.36 -40.36
N ASP A 241 -16.15 -26.13 -40.05
CA ASP A 241 -14.90 -25.97 -39.31
C ASP A 241 -15.20 -26.03 -37.79
N PRO A 242 -14.94 -27.17 -37.12
CA PRO A 242 -15.23 -27.32 -35.68
C PRO A 242 -14.47 -26.29 -34.82
N GLY A 243 -13.37 -25.72 -35.33
CA GLY A 243 -12.60 -24.68 -34.64
C GLY A 243 -13.37 -23.38 -34.44
N THR A 244 -14.28 -23.03 -35.36
CA THR A 244 -15.06 -21.78 -35.25
C THR A 244 -16.13 -21.88 -34.17
N VAL A 245 -16.74 -23.06 -34.01
CA VAL A 245 -17.81 -23.30 -33.02
C VAL A 245 -17.26 -23.26 -31.58
N GLU A 246 -16.08 -23.83 -31.32
CA GLU A 246 -15.44 -23.77 -29.99
C GLU A 246 -15.05 -22.34 -29.60
N LEU A 247 -14.61 -21.53 -30.55
CA LEU A 247 -14.20 -20.15 -30.30
C LEU A 247 -15.39 -19.27 -29.88
N PHE A 248 -16.55 -19.46 -30.52
CA PHE A 248 -17.80 -18.79 -30.12
C PHE A 248 -18.35 -19.28 -28.78
N ALA A 249 -18.23 -20.58 -28.47
CA ALA A 249 -18.63 -21.11 -27.17
C ALA A 249 -17.80 -20.51 -26.03
N ARG A 250 -16.48 -20.39 -26.24
CA ARG A 250 -15.55 -19.81 -25.25
C ARG A 250 -15.81 -18.31 -25.02
N LEU A 251 -16.02 -17.54 -26.10
CA LEU A 251 -16.39 -16.12 -26.02
C LEU A 251 -17.72 -15.87 -25.31
N ARG A 252 -18.68 -16.80 -25.42
CA ARG A 252 -19.98 -16.68 -24.73
C ARG A 252 -19.85 -16.93 -23.24
N ALA A 253 -19.02 -17.89 -22.82
CA ALA A 253 -18.78 -18.22 -21.42
C ALA A 253 -18.10 -17.06 -20.65
N GLU A 254 -17.12 -16.39 -21.27
CA GLU A 254 -16.41 -15.25 -20.67
C GLU A 254 -17.27 -14.00 -20.49
N ARG A 255 -18.40 -13.88 -21.21
CA ARG A 255 -19.32 -12.74 -21.10
C ARG A 255 -20.40 -12.92 -20.04
N SER A 256 -20.53 -14.11 -19.47
CA SER A 256 -21.59 -14.50 -18.52
C SER A 256 -21.12 -14.69 -17.07
N GLY A 257 -19.83 -14.50 -16.78
CA GLY A 257 -19.26 -14.49 -15.42
C GLY A 257 -18.80 -13.11 -15.00
#